data_AF-A0A1F8P3P7-F1
#
_entry.id   AF-A0A1F8P3P7-F1
#
_cell.length_a   1.000
_cell.length_b   1.000
_cell.length_c   1.000
_cell.angle_alpha   90.00
_cell.angle_beta   90.00
_cell.angle_gamma   90.00
#
_symmetry.space_group_name_H-M   'P 1'
#
loop_
_entity.id
_entity.type
_entity.pdbx_description
1 polymer ?
#
loop_
_entity_poly.entity_id
_entity_poly.type
_entity_poly.pdbx_seq_one_letter_code
_entity_poly.pdbx_strand_id
1 'polypeptide(L)'
;MRVRWPIIVILLLTLTLALATGSTMLWRFFVFLVALLFMSYLWMRLNTRHIDGKVTKLSPFCRVGERFEEEFTFYNNGRLPTASIEVKEDTDFPGHQSVATFHLPAQGTYSWRSEGICQRRGSYDRGNFIVKITDPLGFFSVKERIMNGRNIIVYPPTFALPFFQALPHQEPGSSKRRWFTSESGTNAARVRQYISSDSFRNIHWRTTAHTGNLMVKEFDPDRVNYAYKDIWIVLDMQSTAHFSKGDETTEEYAVTIAASLVKKYIDNGKNVGLISSGDRSFLFLPDTGDEHQQELMRALAVIQATSKLSLDALLASQEERFEPGAAIVVITPSGNIQVPLRRVANRGTVVTAVLLDAAGFGGKVKAEETARGLISSGMHVYIVRRGAEIVRALDSRFILSPLPFTGVR
;
A
#
# COMPACT_ATOMS: atom_id res chain seq x y z
N MET A 1 17.37 -26.46 -26.53
CA MET A 1 17.81 -27.68 -25.82
C MET A 1 19.29 -27.55 -25.52
N ARG A 2 19.69 -27.52 -24.25
CA ARG A 2 21.12 -27.42 -23.88
C ARG A 2 21.65 -28.81 -23.54
N VAL A 3 22.74 -29.22 -24.20
CA VAL A 3 23.50 -30.44 -23.89
C VAL A 3 24.60 -30.08 -22.89
N ARG A 4 24.79 -30.89 -21.86
CA ARG A 4 25.90 -30.69 -20.91
C ARG A 4 27.23 -31.05 -21.57
N TRP A 5 28.19 -30.13 -21.61
CA TRP A 5 29.52 -30.32 -22.20
C TRP A 5 30.28 -31.60 -21.77
N PRO A 6 30.24 -32.07 -20.50
CA PRO A 6 30.92 -33.32 -20.12
C PRO A 6 30.46 -34.56 -20.90
N ILE A 7 29.22 -34.58 -21.41
CA ILE A 7 28.71 -35.69 -22.21
C ILE A 7 29.46 -35.78 -23.55
N ILE A 8 29.72 -34.64 -24.17
CA ILE A 8 30.45 -34.54 -25.43
C ILE A 8 31.89 -35.02 -25.21
N VAL A 9 32.51 -34.65 -24.08
CA VAL A 9 33.86 -35.08 -23.71
C VAL A 9 33.94 -36.59 -23.51
N ILE A 10 33.00 -37.19 -22.77
CA ILE A 10 32.95 -38.65 -22.54
C ILE A 10 32.76 -39.39 -23.88
N LEU A 11 31.90 -38.87 -24.76
CA LEU A 11 31.62 -39.50 -26.05
C LEU A 11 32.82 -39.43 -27.00
N LEU A 12 33.54 -38.29 -27.02
CA LEU A 12 34.78 -38.16 -27.80
C LEU A 12 35.90 -39.01 -27.23
N LEU A 13 36.07 -39.05 -25.90
CA LEU A 13 37.12 -39.84 -25.25
C LEU A 13 36.91 -41.34 -25.44
N THR A 14 35.67 -41.82 -25.32
CA THR A 14 35.34 -43.23 -25.59
C THR A 14 35.54 -43.59 -27.06
N LEU A 15 35.23 -42.67 -27.99
CA LEU A 15 35.50 -42.85 -29.42
C LEU A 15 37.00 -42.93 -29.73
N THR A 16 37.82 -42.03 -29.19
CA THR A 16 39.27 -42.04 -29.43
C THR A 16 39.93 -43.29 -28.85
N LEU A 17 39.55 -43.70 -27.63
CA LEU A 17 40.02 -44.94 -27.01
C LEU A 17 39.59 -46.18 -27.81
N ALA A 18 38.36 -46.21 -28.33
CA ALA A 18 37.88 -47.31 -29.16
C ALA A 18 38.66 -47.42 -30.48
N LEU A 19 38.96 -46.29 -31.12
CA LEU A 19 39.78 -46.23 -32.34
C LEU A 19 41.24 -46.62 -32.09
N ALA A 20 41.83 -46.15 -30.98
CA ALA A 20 43.23 -46.41 -30.65
C ALA A 20 43.49 -47.87 -30.22
N THR A 21 42.57 -48.45 -29.44
CA THR A 21 42.76 -49.80 -28.85
C THR A 21 42.22 -50.91 -29.76
N GLY A 22 41.29 -50.59 -30.68
CA GLY A 22 40.59 -51.59 -31.52
C GLY A 22 39.70 -52.56 -30.73
N SER A 23 39.47 -52.30 -29.44
CA SER A 23 38.73 -53.20 -28.55
C SER A 23 37.24 -53.23 -28.91
N THR A 24 36.71 -54.44 -29.11
CA THR A 24 35.29 -54.67 -29.38
C THR A 24 34.39 -54.24 -28.20
N MET A 25 34.90 -54.28 -26.97
CA MET A 25 34.17 -53.84 -25.78
C MET A 25 33.96 -52.32 -25.77
N LEU A 26 34.98 -51.55 -26.15
CA LEU A 26 34.90 -50.09 -26.21
C LEU A 26 33.94 -49.63 -27.32
N TRP A 27 33.94 -50.32 -28.47
CA TRP A 27 32.96 -50.08 -29.53
C TRP A 27 31.52 -50.36 -29.09
N ARG A 28 31.28 -51.48 -28.40
CA ARG A 28 29.95 -51.80 -27.84
C ARG A 28 29.49 -50.74 -26.83
N PHE A 29 30.40 -50.29 -25.95
CA PHE A 29 30.11 -49.23 -24.99
C PHE A 29 29.81 -47.89 -25.68
N PHE A 30 30.57 -47.53 -26.70
CA PHE A 30 30.32 -46.34 -27.51
C PHE A 30 28.93 -46.38 -28.17
N VAL A 31 28.60 -47.47 -28.86
CA VAL A 31 27.27 -47.64 -29.50
C VAL A 31 26.15 -47.59 -28.45
N PHE A 32 26.36 -48.20 -27.29
CA PHE A 32 25.41 -48.13 -26.16
C PHE A 32 25.19 -46.68 -25.69
N LEU A 33 26.27 -45.90 -25.50
CA LEU A 33 26.16 -44.49 -25.12
C LEU A 33 25.42 -43.66 -26.18
N VAL A 34 25.71 -43.88 -27.47
CA VAL A 34 25.00 -43.19 -28.56
C VAL A 34 23.51 -43.54 -28.55
N ALA A 35 23.16 -44.82 -28.43
CA ALA A 35 21.77 -45.27 -28.37
C ALA A 35 21.02 -44.67 -27.16
N LEU A 36 21.68 -44.62 -26.00
CA LEU A 36 21.14 -44.07 -24.77
C LEU A 36 20.93 -42.54 -24.85
N LEU A 37 21.85 -41.80 -25.47
CA LEU A 37 21.66 -40.38 -25.76
C LEU A 37 20.54 -40.13 -26.78
N PHE A 38 20.45 -40.97 -27.82
CA PHE A 38 19.38 -40.89 -28.80
C PHE A 38 18.00 -41.13 -28.16
N MET A 39 17.87 -42.13 -27.29
CA MET A 39 16.64 -42.39 -26.52
C MET A 39 16.28 -41.21 -25.62
N SER A 40 17.24 -40.64 -24.89
CA SER A 40 17.03 -39.48 -24.02
C SER A 40 16.62 -38.22 -24.81
N TYR A 41 17.23 -38.00 -25.99
CA TYR A 41 16.85 -36.94 -26.92
C TYR A 41 15.41 -37.10 -27.44
N LEU A 42 15.05 -38.32 -27.88
CA LEU A 42 13.72 -38.63 -28.40
C LEU A 42 12.66 -38.46 -27.30
N TRP A 43 12.95 -38.92 -26.08
CA TRP A 43 12.11 -38.71 -24.91
C TRP A 43 11.83 -37.23 -24.68
N MET A 44 12.87 -36.40 -24.61
CA MET A 44 12.72 -34.97 -24.36
C MET A 44 11.88 -34.29 -25.46
N ARG A 45 12.13 -34.61 -26.73
CA ARG A 45 11.44 -34.00 -27.88
C ARG A 45 9.95 -34.33 -27.93
N LEU A 46 9.56 -35.53 -27.50
CA LEU A 46 8.15 -35.95 -27.44
C LEU A 46 7.42 -35.35 -26.23
N ASN A 47 8.12 -35.14 -25.11
CA ASN A 47 7.53 -34.72 -23.84
C ASN A 47 7.32 -33.21 -23.73
N THR A 48 8.17 -32.38 -24.34
CA THR A 48 8.15 -30.92 -24.12
C THR A 48 6.86 -30.23 -24.60
N ARG A 49 6.20 -30.76 -25.63
CA ARG A 49 5.07 -30.09 -26.30
C ARG A 49 3.72 -30.17 -25.57
N HIS A 50 3.67 -30.79 -24.40
CA HIS A 50 2.40 -31.12 -23.73
C HIS A 50 2.35 -30.70 -22.26
N ILE A 51 3.31 -29.93 -21.79
CA ILE A 51 3.33 -29.41 -20.42
C ILE A 51 2.86 -27.97 -20.45
N ASP A 52 1.85 -27.69 -19.67
CA ASP A 52 1.32 -26.35 -19.53
C ASP A 52 1.06 -26.08 -18.03
N GLY A 53 0.84 -24.81 -17.70
CA GLY A 53 0.56 -24.36 -16.34
C GLY A 53 -0.50 -23.29 -16.32
N LYS A 54 -1.35 -23.31 -15.29
CA LYS A 54 -2.36 -22.28 -15.03
C LYS A 54 -2.29 -21.85 -13.58
N VAL A 55 -2.45 -20.55 -13.35
CA VAL A 55 -2.64 -20.02 -11.99
C VAL A 55 -4.09 -20.23 -11.58
N THR A 56 -4.31 -20.95 -10.49
CA THR A 56 -5.66 -21.33 -10.02
C THR A 56 -6.17 -20.39 -8.93
N LYS A 57 -5.28 -19.95 -8.03
CA LYS A 57 -5.61 -18.97 -6.97
C LYS A 57 -4.60 -17.83 -7.04
N LEU A 58 -5.12 -16.62 -7.20
CA LEU A 58 -4.32 -15.41 -7.27
C LEU A 58 -4.97 -14.31 -6.44
N SER A 59 -4.31 -13.87 -5.38
CA SER A 59 -4.70 -12.64 -4.67
C SER A 59 -4.27 -11.43 -5.52
N PRO A 60 -5.22 -10.62 -6.03
CA PRO A 60 -4.91 -9.48 -6.90
C PRO A 60 -4.24 -8.33 -6.15
N PHE A 61 -4.37 -8.30 -4.83
CA PHE A 61 -3.74 -7.32 -3.96
C PHE A 61 -3.36 -7.95 -2.62
N CYS A 62 -2.52 -7.23 -1.88
CA CYS A 62 -2.08 -7.55 -0.52
C CYS A 62 -1.78 -6.25 0.21
N ARG A 63 -1.81 -6.21 1.55
CA ARG A 63 -1.28 -5.05 2.29
C ARG A 63 0.09 -5.34 2.86
N VAL A 64 0.90 -4.31 3.06
CA VAL A 64 2.19 -4.45 3.75
C VAL A 64 1.98 -5.11 5.12
N GLY A 65 2.75 -6.16 5.39
CA GLY A 65 2.69 -7.00 6.59
C GLY A 65 1.76 -8.21 6.46
N GLU A 66 0.88 -8.25 5.46
CA GLU A 66 0.02 -9.42 5.21
C GLU A 66 0.75 -10.51 4.44
N ARG A 67 0.27 -11.75 4.60
CA ARG A 67 0.70 -12.89 3.80
C ARG A 67 -0.17 -12.98 2.55
N PHE A 68 0.45 -13.32 1.44
CA PHE A 68 -0.27 -13.69 0.22
C PHE A 68 0.04 -15.14 -0.13
N GLU A 69 -0.97 -15.80 -0.69
CA GLU A 69 -0.89 -17.18 -1.17
C GLU A 69 -1.11 -17.18 -2.67
N GLU A 70 -0.36 -18.03 -3.36
CA GLU A 70 -0.54 -18.33 -4.76
C GLU A 70 -0.59 -19.83 -4.97
N GLU A 71 -1.53 -20.27 -5.80
CA GLU A 71 -1.65 -21.68 -6.16
C GLU A 71 -1.53 -21.84 -7.67
N PHE A 72 -0.52 -22.61 -8.06
CA PHE A 72 -0.16 -22.92 -9.44
C PHE A 72 -0.47 -24.37 -9.73
N THR A 73 -1.17 -24.63 -10.82
CA THR A 73 -1.49 -25.98 -11.23
C THR A 73 -0.85 -26.26 -12.59
N PHE A 74 0.05 -27.24 -12.61
CA PHE A 74 0.73 -27.73 -13.81
C PHE A 74 0.07 -29.00 -14.28
N TYR A 75 -0.08 -29.13 -15.60
CA TYR A 75 -0.72 -30.28 -16.23
C TYR A 75 0.18 -30.84 -17.32
N ASN A 76 0.28 -32.17 -17.35
CA ASN A 76 0.96 -32.91 -18.40
C ASN A 76 -0.08 -33.58 -19.29
N ASN A 77 -0.37 -32.99 -20.45
CA ASN A 77 -1.28 -33.58 -21.44
C ASN A 77 -0.64 -34.70 -22.27
N GLY A 78 0.65 -34.99 -22.04
CA GLY A 78 1.41 -35.99 -22.75
C GLY A 78 1.17 -37.41 -22.23
N ARG A 79 1.51 -38.40 -23.07
CA ARG A 79 1.48 -39.83 -22.71
C ARG A 79 2.75 -40.31 -22.00
N LEU A 80 3.77 -39.46 -21.91
CA LEU A 80 5.03 -39.78 -21.24
C LEU A 80 5.10 -39.02 -19.90
N PRO A 81 5.57 -39.67 -18.81
CA PRO A 81 5.84 -38.97 -17.56
C PRO A 81 7.01 -38.00 -17.73
N THR A 82 7.09 -36.99 -16.88
CA THR A 82 8.21 -36.05 -16.83
C THR A 82 9.13 -36.42 -15.69
N ALA A 83 10.43 -36.45 -15.98
CA ALA A 83 11.41 -36.97 -15.05
C ALA A 83 11.89 -35.97 -14.01
N SER A 84 11.90 -34.67 -14.32
CA SER A 84 12.10 -33.62 -13.32
C SER A 84 11.72 -32.29 -13.96
N ILE A 85 10.84 -31.56 -13.29
CA ILE A 85 10.43 -30.21 -13.67
C ILE A 85 10.87 -29.29 -12.56
N GLU A 86 11.74 -28.34 -12.89
CA GLU A 86 12.17 -27.25 -12.04
C GLU A 86 11.44 -25.99 -12.52
N VAL A 87 10.50 -25.50 -11.71
CA VAL A 87 9.79 -24.25 -11.98
C VAL A 87 10.43 -23.17 -11.14
N LYS A 88 10.82 -22.08 -11.81
CA LYS A 88 11.26 -20.85 -11.15
C LYS A 88 10.35 -19.70 -11.58
N GLU A 89 9.86 -18.96 -10.61
CA GLU A 89 9.17 -17.70 -10.87
C GLU A 89 10.17 -16.58 -11.20
N ASP A 90 9.89 -15.83 -12.28
CA ASP A 90 10.64 -14.65 -12.69
C ASP A 90 9.84 -13.41 -12.29
N THR A 91 9.94 -13.02 -11.02
CA THR A 91 9.16 -11.93 -10.40
C THR A 91 10.07 -10.81 -9.91
N ASP A 92 9.59 -9.56 -9.96
CA ASP A 92 10.26 -8.40 -9.36
C ASP A 92 9.89 -8.19 -7.88
N PHE A 93 9.06 -9.07 -7.32
CA PHE A 93 8.57 -8.96 -5.96
C PHE A 93 9.70 -9.12 -4.93
N PRO A 94 9.91 -8.13 -4.05
CA PRO A 94 11.07 -8.09 -3.16
C PRO A 94 11.02 -9.22 -2.14
N GLY A 95 12.14 -9.95 -2.02
CA GLY A 95 12.29 -11.01 -1.04
C GLY A 95 11.48 -12.28 -1.31
N HIS A 96 10.84 -12.38 -2.47
CA HIS A 96 10.10 -13.57 -2.90
C HIS A 96 10.85 -14.29 -4.02
N GLN A 97 11.28 -15.52 -3.74
CA GLN A 97 11.82 -16.42 -4.76
C GLN A 97 11.26 -17.80 -4.52
N SER A 98 10.51 -18.27 -5.50
CA SER A 98 9.73 -19.49 -5.39
C SER A 98 10.24 -20.46 -6.44
N VAL A 99 10.85 -21.55 -5.96
CA VAL A 99 11.38 -22.63 -6.78
C VAL A 99 10.75 -23.94 -6.35
N ALA A 100 10.11 -24.64 -7.27
CA ALA A 100 9.55 -25.96 -7.04
C ALA A 100 10.21 -26.97 -7.97
N THR A 101 10.55 -28.13 -7.43
CA THR A 101 11.00 -29.28 -8.22
C THR A 101 10.04 -30.43 -7.99
N PHE A 102 9.46 -30.97 -9.06
CA PHE A 102 8.47 -32.05 -8.98
C PHE A 102 8.50 -32.95 -10.22
N HIS A 103 7.80 -34.07 -10.11
CA HIS A 103 7.58 -35.03 -11.18
C HIS A 103 6.09 -35.01 -11.57
N LEU A 104 5.80 -34.85 -12.85
CA LEU A 104 4.44 -34.94 -13.37
C LEU A 104 4.26 -36.29 -14.09
N PRO A 105 3.35 -37.17 -13.63
CA PRO A 105 3.04 -38.39 -14.36
C PRO A 105 2.37 -38.07 -15.71
N ALA A 106 2.29 -39.07 -16.59
CA ALA A 106 1.54 -38.92 -17.84
C ALA A 106 0.07 -38.62 -17.53
N GLN A 107 -0.52 -37.64 -18.22
CA GLN A 107 -1.91 -37.18 -17.96
C GLN A 107 -2.15 -36.73 -16.51
N GLY A 108 -1.09 -36.38 -15.80
CA GLY A 108 -1.12 -35.98 -14.40
C GLY A 108 -1.23 -34.48 -14.20
N THR A 109 -1.58 -34.12 -12.96
CA THR A 109 -1.65 -32.74 -12.49
C THR A 109 -0.83 -32.62 -11.22
N TYR A 110 -0.16 -31.47 -11.05
CA TYR A 110 0.57 -31.13 -9.84
C TYR A 110 0.23 -29.70 -9.45
N SER A 111 -0.23 -29.53 -8.21
CA SER A 111 -0.52 -28.21 -7.63
C SER A 111 0.57 -27.82 -6.65
N TRP A 112 1.07 -26.61 -6.80
CA TRP A 112 2.11 -26.02 -5.98
C TRP A 112 1.56 -24.76 -5.33
N ARG A 113 1.76 -24.65 -4.01
CA ARG A 113 1.43 -23.46 -3.23
C ARG A 113 2.69 -22.72 -2.86
N SER A 114 2.68 -21.42 -3.15
CA SER A 114 3.71 -20.47 -2.77
C SER A 114 3.12 -19.47 -1.79
N GLU A 115 3.88 -19.14 -0.75
CA GLU A 115 3.50 -18.14 0.25
C GLU A 115 4.59 -17.08 0.34
N GLY A 116 4.17 -15.83 0.53
CA GLY A 116 5.07 -14.70 0.70
C GLY A 116 4.51 -13.66 1.66
N ILE A 117 5.38 -12.76 2.13
CA ILE A 117 4.99 -11.61 2.96
C ILE A 117 5.16 -10.34 2.13
N CYS A 118 4.15 -9.48 2.15
CA CYS A 118 4.19 -8.20 1.47
C CYS A 118 5.00 -7.19 2.28
N GLN A 119 6.22 -6.90 1.84
CA GLN A 119 7.16 -6.07 2.62
C GLN A 119 7.11 -4.59 2.27
N ARG A 120 6.99 -4.27 0.98
CA ARG A 120 7.01 -2.89 0.46
C ARG A 120 5.79 -2.67 -0.42
N ARG A 121 5.20 -1.47 -0.33
CA ARG A 121 4.09 -1.06 -1.19
C ARG A 121 4.59 -0.86 -2.62
N GLY A 122 3.71 -1.07 -3.59
CA GLY A 122 4.03 -0.91 -5.00
C GLY A 122 3.15 -1.76 -5.90
N SER A 123 3.36 -1.60 -7.21
CA SER A 123 2.87 -2.55 -8.20
C SER A 123 4.05 -3.42 -8.62
N TYR A 124 3.91 -4.73 -8.47
CA TYR A 124 4.93 -5.72 -8.81
C TYR A 124 4.44 -6.62 -9.92
N ASP A 125 5.32 -6.90 -10.88
CA ASP A 125 5.08 -7.86 -11.95
C ASP A 125 5.43 -9.27 -11.45
N ARG A 126 4.43 -10.16 -11.42
CA ARG A 126 4.63 -11.58 -11.11
C ARG A 126 5.25 -12.36 -12.28
N GLY A 127 5.52 -11.66 -13.39
CA GLY A 127 6.32 -12.06 -14.53
C GLY A 127 5.94 -13.41 -15.10
N ASN A 128 6.92 -14.26 -15.43
CA ASN A 128 6.67 -15.53 -16.10
C ASN A 128 7.26 -16.69 -15.30
N PHE A 129 6.67 -17.88 -15.44
CA PHE A 129 7.31 -19.10 -14.95
C PHE A 129 8.35 -19.57 -15.96
N ILE A 130 9.58 -19.69 -15.50
CA ILE A 130 10.65 -20.38 -16.22
C ILE A 130 10.58 -21.84 -15.80
N VAL A 131 10.03 -22.67 -16.68
CA VAL A 131 9.91 -24.11 -16.48
C VAL A 131 11.09 -24.79 -17.15
N LYS A 132 11.89 -25.51 -16.37
CA LYS A 132 13.02 -26.30 -16.86
C LYS A 132 12.72 -27.78 -16.72
N ILE A 133 12.55 -28.44 -17.85
CA ILE A 133 12.31 -29.88 -17.93
C ILE A 133 13.63 -30.57 -18.18
N THR A 134 13.91 -31.62 -17.41
CA THR A 134 15.12 -32.44 -17.53
C THR A 134 14.74 -33.89 -17.81
N ASP A 135 15.50 -34.57 -18.66
CA ASP A 135 15.28 -35.99 -18.97
C ASP A 135 15.66 -36.90 -17.78
N PRO A 136 15.23 -38.19 -17.76
CA PRO A 136 15.52 -39.11 -16.65
C PRO A 136 17.00 -39.28 -16.31
N LEU A 137 17.88 -39.12 -17.29
CA LEU A 137 19.33 -39.31 -17.13
C LEU A 137 20.06 -37.96 -17.00
N GLY A 138 19.36 -36.84 -17.12
CA GLY A 138 19.90 -35.49 -16.92
C GLY A 138 20.84 -34.99 -18.01
N PHE A 139 20.80 -35.56 -19.21
CA PHE A 139 21.63 -35.17 -20.35
C PHE A 139 21.16 -33.91 -21.08
N PHE A 140 19.84 -33.77 -21.21
CA PHE A 140 19.19 -32.70 -21.93
C PHE A 140 18.26 -31.93 -21.01
N SER A 141 18.25 -30.61 -21.20
CA SER A 141 17.26 -29.75 -20.58
C SER A 141 16.66 -28.80 -21.60
N VAL A 142 15.36 -28.57 -21.45
CA VAL A 142 14.62 -27.53 -22.18
C VAL A 142 14.06 -26.55 -21.18
N LYS A 143 14.16 -25.26 -21.52
CA LYS A 143 13.56 -24.18 -20.76
C LYS A 143 12.41 -23.63 -21.57
N GLU A 144 11.24 -23.59 -20.97
CA GLU A 144 10.05 -22.95 -21.52
C GLU A 144 9.59 -21.84 -20.60
N ARG A 145 8.89 -20.85 -21.17
CA ARG A 145 8.32 -19.73 -20.44
C ARG A 145 6.81 -19.83 -20.51
N ILE A 146 6.18 -19.94 -19.34
CA ILE A 146 4.72 -19.93 -19.21
C ILE A 146 4.33 -18.55 -18.71
N MET A 147 3.47 -17.84 -19.44
CA MET A 147 3.08 -16.48 -19.08
C MET A 147 2.19 -16.45 -17.84
N ASN A 148 2.56 -15.61 -16.86
CA ASN A 148 1.74 -15.31 -15.69
C ASN A 148 1.34 -13.83 -15.73
N GLY A 149 0.34 -13.50 -16.55
CA GLY A 149 0.04 -12.11 -16.96
C GLY A 149 -0.70 -11.25 -15.94
N ARG A 150 -0.36 -11.26 -14.65
CA ARG A 150 -1.05 -10.44 -13.64
C ARG A 150 -0.11 -9.81 -12.61
N ASN A 151 -0.21 -8.49 -12.47
CA ASN A 151 0.49 -7.73 -11.43
C ASN A 151 -0.19 -7.92 -10.07
N ILE A 152 0.60 -7.87 -9.01
CA ILE A 152 0.10 -7.69 -7.63
C ILE A 152 0.30 -6.23 -7.22
N ILE A 153 -0.76 -5.63 -6.68
CA ILE A 153 -0.66 -4.34 -5.99
C ILE A 153 -0.52 -4.58 -4.49
N VAL A 154 0.56 -4.09 -3.91
CA VAL A 154 0.75 -4.07 -2.46
C VAL A 154 0.33 -2.71 -1.93
N TYR A 155 -0.79 -2.68 -1.23
CA TYR A 155 -1.32 -1.50 -0.58
C TYR A 155 -0.51 -1.12 0.67
N PRO A 156 -0.43 0.18 1.00
CA PRO A 156 0.15 0.62 2.27
C PRO A 156 -0.64 0.04 3.46
N PRO A 157 0.00 -0.08 4.63
CA PRO A 157 -0.69 -0.50 5.84
C PRO A 157 -1.68 0.60 6.28
N THR A 158 -2.78 0.18 6.91
CA THR A 158 -3.80 1.10 7.44
C THR A 158 -4.03 0.82 8.91
N PHE A 159 -4.05 1.87 9.71
CA PHE A 159 -4.34 1.80 11.13
C PHE A 159 -5.68 2.46 11.46
N ALA A 160 -6.42 1.89 12.42
CA ALA A 160 -7.61 2.54 12.95
C ALA A 160 -7.20 3.78 13.75
N LEU A 161 -7.76 4.94 13.40
CA LEU A 161 -7.46 6.22 14.03
C LEU A 161 -8.70 6.77 14.78
N PRO A 162 -9.22 6.09 15.82
CA PRO A 162 -10.49 6.46 16.44
C PRO A 162 -10.52 7.88 16.99
N PHE A 163 -9.40 8.34 17.56
CA PHE A 163 -9.29 9.65 18.21
C PHE A 163 -8.68 10.75 17.35
N PHE A 164 -8.35 10.49 16.07
CA PHE A 164 -7.87 11.56 15.21
C PHE A 164 -8.98 12.60 14.95
N GLN A 165 -8.71 13.87 15.23
CA GLN A 165 -9.65 14.95 14.93
C GLN A 165 -8.98 15.98 14.02
N ALA A 166 -9.68 16.34 12.94
CA ALA A 166 -9.27 17.41 12.03
C ALA A 166 -9.70 18.81 12.50
N LEU A 167 -10.27 18.91 13.71
CA LEU A 167 -10.85 20.12 14.28
C LEU A 167 -10.23 20.47 15.63
N PRO A 168 -10.19 21.76 16.00
CA PRO A 168 -9.92 22.14 17.37
C PRO A 168 -11.09 21.72 18.27
N HIS A 169 -10.76 21.07 19.39
CA HIS A 169 -11.67 20.93 20.52
C HIS A 169 -12.10 22.33 20.97
N GLN A 170 -13.38 22.65 20.84
CA GLN A 170 -13.94 23.91 21.35
C GLN A 170 -14.02 23.77 22.88
N GLU A 171 -13.18 24.50 23.61
CA GLU A 171 -13.44 24.69 25.04
C GLU A 171 -14.80 25.38 25.23
N PRO A 172 -15.65 24.92 26.18
CA PRO A 172 -16.90 25.58 26.50
C PRO A 172 -16.62 26.99 27.05
N GLY A 173 -16.71 28.03 26.21
CA GLY A 173 -16.57 29.42 26.65
C GLY A 173 -15.99 30.40 25.64
N SER A 174 -15.32 29.95 24.57
CA SER A 174 -14.74 30.88 23.59
C SER A 174 -15.80 31.37 22.59
N SER A 175 -16.02 32.68 22.56
CA SER A 175 -17.05 33.30 21.72
C SER A 175 -16.51 33.74 20.36
N LYS A 176 -17.02 33.07 19.32
CA LYS A 176 -17.34 33.52 17.95
C LYS A 176 -16.25 34.16 17.08
N ARG A 177 -16.00 33.50 15.94
CA ARG A 177 -16.07 34.13 14.60
C ARG A 177 -16.40 33.08 13.54
N ARG A 178 -17.60 33.14 12.97
CA ARG A 178 -17.91 33.00 11.53
C ARG A 178 -17.49 31.73 10.75
N TRP A 179 -17.73 30.52 11.28
CA TRP A 179 -17.59 29.28 10.48
C TRP A 179 -18.81 28.35 10.50
N PHE A 180 -19.82 28.65 11.31
CA PHE A 180 -20.98 27.76 11.54
C PHE A 180 -22.30 28.26 10.93
N THR A 181 -22.27 29.23 10.01
CA THR A 181 -23.49 29.89 9.51
C THR A 181 -23.90 29.54 8.09
N SER A 182 -23.42 28.42 7.54
CA SER A 182 -24.07 27.82 6.35
C SER A 182 -24.25 26.34 6.64
N GLU A 183 -25.53 25.93 6.70
CA GLU A 183 -25.97 24.56 6.99
C GLU A 183 -25.76 24.06 8.43
N SER A 184 -26.21 24.87 9.40
CA SER A 184 -26.84 24.27 10.58
C SER A 184 -28.10 23.53 10.12
N GLY A 185 -27.93 22.28 9.68
CA GLY A 185 -29.03 21.36 9.44
C GLY A 185 -29.95 21.38 10.65
N THR A 186 -31.22 21.64 10.39
CA THR A 186 -32.34 21.83 11.31
C THR A 186 -32.66 20.63 12.22
N ASN A 187 -31.78 19.64 12.33
CA ASN A 187 -32.07 18.35 12.96
C ASN A 187 -31.35 18.22 14.31
N ALA A 188 -32.04 18.60 15.39
CA ALA A 188 -31.73 18.10 16.73
C ALA A 188 -31.80 16.56 16.69
N ALA A 189 -30.77 15.87 17.20
CA ALA A 189 -30.71 14.41 17.17
C ALA A 189 -31.79 13.79 18.07
N ARG A 190 -32.09 14.46 19.18
CA ARG A 190 -33.18 14.10 20.11
C ARG A 190 -33.68 15.35 20.84
N VAL A 191 -34.90 15.26 21.37
CA VAL A 191 -35.44 16.26 22.28
C VAL A 191 -35.68 15.57 23.62
N ARG A 192 -35.16 16.15 24.70
CA ARG A 192 -35.36 15.65 26.07
C ARG A 192 -35.92 16.73 26.97
N GLN A 193 -36.42 16.33 28.14
CA GLN A 193 -36.92 17.27 29.14
C GLN A 193 -35.77 18.13 29.68
N TYR A 194 -36.06 19.42 29.89
CA TYR A 194 -35.14 20.39 30.48
C TYR A 194 -34.75 19.97 31.90
N ILE A 195 -33.45 20.04 32.21
CA ILE A 195 -32.94 19.98 33.58
C ILE A 195 -32.26 21.31 33.92
N SER A 196 -32.16 21.64 35.21
CA SER A 196 -31.68 22.94 35.69
C SER A 196 -30.24 23.29 35.27
N SER A 197 -29.46 22.32 34.80
CA SER A 197 -28.11 22.53 34.26
C SER A 197 -28.08 22.91 32.77
N ASP A 198 -29.22 22.89 32.08
CA ASP A 198 -29.30 23.17 30.65
C ASP A 198 -29.44 24.67 30.36
N SER A 199 -28.90 25.12 29.22
CA SER A 199 -29.05 26.50 28.77
C SER A 199 -30.44 26.74 28.14
N PHE A 200 -31.11 27.82 28.55
CA PHE A 200 -32.38 28.28 27.95
C PHE A 200 -32.29 28.54 26.43
N ARG A 201 -31.09 28.81 25.89
CA ARG A 201 -30.90 29.03 24.43
C ARG A 201 -31.20 27.77 23.60
N ASN A 202 -31.13 26.59 24.22
CA ASN A 202 -31.30 25.32 23.55
C ASN A 202 -32.75 24.79 23.65
N ILE A 203 -33.69 25.59 24.15
CA ILE A 203 -35.10 25.20 24.25
C ILE A 203 -35.69 24.98 22.86
N HIS A 204 -36.37 23.85 22.69
CA HIS A 204 -37.15 23.53 21.50
C HIS A 204 -38.59 24.04 21.69
N TRP A 205 -38.82 25.32 21.35
CA TRP A 205 -40.11 25.99 21.58
C TRP A 205 -41.30 25.27 20.94
N ARG A 206 -41.13 24.67 19.75
CA ARG A 206 -42.21 23.94 19.08
C ARG A 206 -42.67 22.71 19.87
N THR A 207 -41.75 21.89 20.37
CA THR A 207 -42.12 20.72 21.20
C THR A 207 -42.64 21.17 22.55
N THR A 208 -41.99 22.17 23.16
CA THR A 208 -42.41 22.77 24.42
C THR A 208 -43.86 23.26 24.36
N ALA A 209 -44.25 23.93 23.26
CA ALA A 209 -45.62 24.41 23.05
C ALA A 209 -46.64 23.27 22.93
N HIS A 210 -46.25 22.10 22.40
CA HIS A 210 -47.14 20.94 22.29
C HIS A 210 -47.18 20.08 23.56
N THR A 211 -46.08 19.96 24.29
CA THR A 211 -45.98 19.09 25.48
C THR A 211 -46.26 19.81 26.80
N GLY A 212 -46.31 21.15 26.82
CA GLY A 212 -46.48 21.96 28.04
C GLY A 212 -45.26 21.99 28.99
N ASN A 213 -44.35 21.02 28.86
CA ASN A 213 -43.09 20.95 29.58
C ASN A 213 -41.95 21.57 28.78
N LEU A 214 -40.99 22.21 29.46
CA LEU A 214 -39.77 22.73 28.83
C LEU A 214 -38.93 21.58 28.25
N MET A 215 -38.69 21.65 26.95
CA MET A 215 -37.92 20.64 26.21
C MET A 215 -36.66 21.27 25.62
N VAL A 216 -35.53 20.55 25.70
CA VAL A 216 -34.22 21.01 25.22
C VAL A 216 -33.75 20.15 24.06
N LYS A 217 -33.15 20.80 23.06
CA LYS A 217 -32.46 20.15 21.94
C LYS A 217 -31.21 19.44 22.48
N GLU A 218 -31.14 18.13 22.32
CA GLU A 218 -29.94 17.35 22.59
C GLU A 218 -29.12 17.27 21.29
N PHE A 219 -27.92 17.84 21.35
CA PHE A 219 -26.95 17.79 20.26
C PHE A 219 -26.03 16.62 20.53
N ASP A 220 -25.92 15.72 19.56
CA ASP A 220 -24.98 14.60 19.61
C ASP A 220 -23.53 15.14 19.64
N PRO A 221 -22.73 14.89 20.69
CA PRO A 221 -21.34 15.34 20.78
C PRO A 221 -20.50 14.83 19.61
N ASP A 222 -20.84 13.65 19.07
CA ASP A 222 -20.11 13.04 17.96
C ASP A 222 -20.34 13.80 16.65
N ARG A 223 -21.41 14.61 16.53
CA ARG A 223 -21.69 15.43 15.34
C ARG A 223 -20.69 16.56 15.08
N VAL A 224 -19.83 16.92 16.03
CA VAL A 224 -18.75 17.88 15.78
C VAL A 224 -17.76 17.31 14.75
N ASN A 225 -17.53 15.98 14.74
CA ASN A 225 -16.76 15.31 13.70
C ASN A 225 -17.49 15.24 12.34
N TYR A 226 -18.78 15.61 12.29
CA TYR A 226 -19.61 15.56 11.08
C TYR A 226 -19.76 16.89 10.36
N ALA A 227 -19.16 17.99 10.86
CA ALA A 227 -19.36 19.33 10.32
C ALA A 227 -18.95 19.50 8.84
N TYR A 228 -18.02 18.68 8.34
CA TYR A 228 -17.54 18.74 6.96
C TYR A 228 -17.95 17.47 6.22
N LYS A 229 -18.56 17.64 5.04
CA LYS A 229 -18.90 16.54 4.14
C LYS A 229 -17.68 16.09 3.34
N ASP A 230 -16.86 17.07 2.93
CA ASP A 230 -15.69 16.88 2.08
C ASP A 230 -14.39 17.06 2.87
N ILE A 231 -13.53 16.04 2.79
CA ILE A 231 -12.21 15.98 3.40
C ILE A 231 -11.17 15.90 2.30
N TRP A 232 -10.24 16.86 2.26
CA TRP A 232 -9.09 16.82 1.37
C TRP A 232 -7.86 16.33 2.12
N ILE A 233 -7.23 15.29 1.60
CA ILE A 233 -5.90 14.85 2.04
C ILE A 233 -4.90 15.40 1.04
N VAL A 234 -4.02 16.29 1.52
CA VAL A 234 -2.90 16.82 0.72
C VAL A 234 -1.64 16.13 1.21
N LEU A 235 -1.06 15.32 0.33
CA LEU A 235 0.13 14.53 0.64
C LEU A 235 1.34 15.18 -0.05
N ASP A 236 2.27 15.71 0.74
CA ASP A 236 3.54 16.22 0.25
C ASP A 236 4.40 15.04 -0.23
N MET A 237 4.87 15.11 -1.47
CA MET A 237 5.71 14.10 -2.13
C MET A 237 6.90 14.79 -2.84
N GLN A 238 7.29 15.98 -2.36
CA GLN A 238 8.45 16.69 -2.85
C GLN A 238 9.74 15.94 -2.48
N SER A 239 10.51 15.54 -3.48
CA SER A 239 11.75 14.74 -3.32
C SER A 239 12.77 15.29 -2.31
N THR A 240 12.89 16.62 -2.18
CA THR A 240 13.84 17.26 -1.26
C THR A 240 13.34 17.36 0.19
N ALA A 241 12.05 17.10 0.42
CA ALA A 241 11.44 17.17 1.75
C ALA A 241 11.52 15.83 2.49
N HIS A 242 11.63 14.71 1.76
CA HIS A 242 11.64 13.37 2.34
C HIS A 242 13.06 12.87 2.66
N PHE A 243 13.17 12.12 3.75
CA PHE A 243 14.42 11.57 4.25
C PHE A 243 14.22 10.11 4.66
N SER A 244 15.29 9.32 4.55
CA SER A 244 15.32 7.91 4.91
C SER A 244 16.40 7.64 5.97
N LYS A 245 16.10 6.78 6.93
CA LYS A 245 17.07 6.31 7.92
C LYS A 245 16.84 4.84 8.27
N GLY A 246 17.68 3.96 7.71
CA GLY A 246 17.46 2.52 7.76
C GLY A 246 16.31 2.11 6.83
N ASP A 247 15.45 1.20 7.30
CA ASP A 247 14.28 0.74 6.54
C ASP A 247 13.07 1.68 6.63
N GLU A 248 13.14 2.72 7.48
CA GLU A 248 12.07 3.68 7.68
C GLU A 248 12.32 4.98 6.91
N THR A 249 11.30 5.48 6.24
CA THR A 249 11.35 6.74 5.50
C THR A 249 10.18 7.64 5.88
N THR A 250 10.36 8.97 5.82
CA THR A 250 9.22 9.89 6.01
C THR A 250 8.15 9.68 4.95
N GLU A 251 8.52 9.24 3.74
CA GLU A 251 7.58 8.86 2.67
C GLU A 251 6.64 7.73 3.10
N GLU A 252 7.17 6.61 3.62
CA GLU A 252 6.33 5.49 4.08
C GLU A 252 5.38 5.92 5.20
N TYR A 253 5.85 6.74 6.15
CA TYR A 253 5.01 7.27 7.21
C TYR A 253 3.92 8.18 6.64
N ALA A 254 4.24 9.07 5.70
CA ALA A 254 3.27 9.97 5.06
C ALA A 254 2.16 9.19 4.35
N VAL A 255 2.55 8.21 3.54
CA VAL A 255 1.62 7.35 2.78
C VAL A 255 0.75 6.51 3.72
N THR A 256 1.34 5.94 4.77
CA THR A 256 0.61 5.14 5.77
C THR A 256 -0.43 5.96 6.52
N ILE A 257 -0.09 7.20 6.89
CA ILE A 257 -1.02 8.14 7.51
C ILE A 257 -2.15 8.50 6.53
N ALA A 258 -1.81 8.84 5.29
CA ALA A 258 -2.80 9.15 4.26
C ALA A 258 -3.77 7.97 4.04
N ALA A 259 -3.26 6.75 3.89
CA ALA A 259 -4.07 5.55 3.72
C ALA A 259 -4.99 5.28 4.92
N SER A 260 -4.48 5.47 6.13
CA SER A 260 -5.26 5.33 7.37
C SER A 260 -6.38 6.38 7.46
N LEU A 261 -6.12 7.62 7.02
CA LEU A 261 -7.12 8.69 6.98
C LEU A 261 -8.16 8.47 5.88
N VAL A 262 -7.76 8.05 4.68
CA VAL A 262 -8.68 7.67 3.60
C VAL A 262 -9.67 6.62 4.11
N LYS A 263 -9.15 5.51 4.65
CA LYS A 263 -9.97 4.44 5.19
C LYS A 263 -10.89 4.94 6.31
N LYS A 264 -10.35 5.68 7.27
CA LYS A 264 -11.15 6.25 8.38
C LYS A 264 -12.33 7.07 7.87
N TYR A 265 -12.09 7.99 6.94
CA TYR A 265 -13.12 8.95 6.55
C TYR A 265 -14.15 8.32 5.60
N ILE A 266 -13.74 7.44 4.68
CA ILE A 266 -14.69 6.71 3.83
C ILE A 266 -15.53 5.73 4.65
N ASP A 267 -14.93 4.96 5.58
CA ASP A 267 -15.68 4.04 6.47
C ASP A 267 -16.72 4.82 7.31
N ASN A 268 -16.48 6.10 7.59
CA ASN A 268 -17.39 7.01 8.31
C ASN A 268 -18.38 7.76 7.38
N GLY A 269 -18.46 7.39 6.10
CA GLY A 269 -19.39 7.98 5.13
C GLY A 269 -19.06 9.41 4.72
N LYS A 270 -17.79 9.82 4.80
CA LYS A 270 -17.32 11.12 4.31
C LYS A 270 -16.82 11.03 2.87
N ASN A 271 -16.88 12.16 2.18
CA ASN A 271 -16.26 12.31 0.88
C ASN A 271 -14.78 12.63 1.09
N VAL A 272 -13.89 11.88 0.44
CA VAL A 272 -12.44 12.05 0.60
C VAL A 272 -11.80 12.35 -0.74
N GLY A 273 -11.16 13.51 -0.85
CA GLY A 273 -10.31 13.87 -1.96
C GLY A 273 -8.83 13.65 -1.62
N LEU A 274 -8.01 13.37 -2.63
CA LEU A 274 -6.56 13.24 -2.50
C LEU A 274 -5.88 14.15 -3.51
N ILE A 275 -4.97 14.99 -3.02
CA ILE A 275 -4.10 15.84 -3.83
C ILE A 275 -2.65 15.50 -3.51
N SER A 276 -1.89 15.11 -4.52
CA SER A 276 -0.44 14.94 -4.40
C SER A 276 0.23 15.11 -5.76
N SER A 277 1.54 15.30 -5.73
CA SER A 277 2.38 15.30 -6.91
C SER A 277 3.60 14.45 -6.59
N GLY A 278 3.75 13.32 -7.27
CA GLY A 278 4.89 12.42 -7.17
C GLY A 278 5.61 12.31 -8.52
N ASP A 279 5.71 11.08 -9.03
CA ASP A 279 6.14 10.78 -10.41
C ASP A 279 5.18 11.37 -11.46
N ARG A 280 3.92 11.50 -11.07
CA ARG A 280 2.84 12.16 -11.82
C ARG A 280 1.93 12.96 -10.88
N SER A 281 0.98 13.70 -11.46
CA SER A 281 -0.06 14.37 -10.69
C SER A 281 -1.10 13.38 -10.22
N PHE A 282 -1.46 13.42 -8.94
CA PHE A 282 -2.52 12.63 -8.33
C PHE A 282 -3.59 13.60 -7.82
N LEU A 283 -4.74 13.61 -8.49
CA LEU A 283 -5.88 14.45 -8.14
C LEU A 283 -7.14 13.60 -8.18
N PHE A 284 -7.70 13.36 -7.01
CA PHE A 284 -8.97 12.67 -6.81
C PHE A 284 -9.90 13.63 -6.10
N LEU A 285 -11.06 13.91 -6.70
CA LEU A 285 -12.06 14.78 -6.10
C LEU A 285 -12.71 14.09 -4.89
N PRO A 286 -13.31 14.85 -3.96
CA PRO A 286 -14.00 14.27 -2.82
C PRO A 286 -15.17 13.42 -3.28
N ASP A 287 -15.05 12.13 -3.03
CA ASP A 287 -16.08 11.14 -3.29
C ASP A 287 -16.04 10.06 -2.20
N THR A 288 -16.99 9.14 -2.19
CA THR A 288 -17.15 8.11 -1.18
C THR A 288 -17.42 6.74 -1.81
N GLY A 289 -17.47 5.69 -0.99
CA GLY A 289 -17.73 4.32 -1.43
C GLY A 289 -16.47 3.47 -1.69
N ASP A 290 -16.71 2.17 -1.85
CA ASP A 290 -15.64 1.16 -1.91
C ASP A 290 -14.76 1.27 -3.15
N GLU A 291 -15.34 1.62 -4.30
CA GLU A 291 -14.60 1.79 -5.56
C GLU A 291 -13.62 2.96 -5.45
N HIS A 292 -14.10 4.13 -5.02
CA HIS A 292 -13.26 5.30 -4.78
C HIS A 292 -12.17 5.03 -3.74
N GLN A 293 -12.51 4.33 -2.65
CA GLN A 293 -11.50 3.89 -1.67
C GLN A 293 -10.41 3.03 -2.33
N GLN A 294 -10.78 2.08 -3.19
CA GLN A 294 -9.80 1.25 -3.89
C GLN A 294 -8.93 2.07 -4.84
N GLU A 295 -9.48 3.06 -5.56
CA GLU A 295 -8.70 3.95 -6.42
C GLU A 295 -7.67 4.76 -5.63
N LEU A 296 -8.09 5.36 -4.52
CA LEU A 296 -7.20 6.09 -3.61
C LEU A 296 -6.11 5.17 -3.03
N MET A 297 -6.45 3.96 -2.59
CA MET A 297 -5.48 3.01 -2.07
C MET A 297 -4.50 2.53 -3.15
N ARG A 298 -4.95 2.34 -4.40
CA ARG A 298 -4.06 2.03 -5.53
C ARG A 298 -3.12 3.18 -5.85
N ALA A 299 -3.60 4.43 -5.81
CA ALA A 299 -2.75 5.60 -5.98
C ALA A 299 -1.67 5.66 -4.88
N LEU A 300 -2.07 5.48 -3.62
CA LEU A 300 -1.15 5.47 -2.47
C LEU A 300 -0.16 4.29 -2.49
N ALA A 301 -0.52 3.16 -3.11
CA ALA A 301 0.39 2.03 -3.28
C ALA A 301 1.56 2.35 -4.22
N VAL A 302 1.33 3.15 -5.26
CA VAL A 302 2.33 3.38 -6.33
C VAL A 302 2.99 4.76 -6.25
N ILE A 303 2.43 5.71 -5.50
CA ILE A 303 2.99 7.06 -5.38
C ILE A 303 4.38 7.03 -4.76
N GLN A 304 5.30 7.82 -5.32
CA GLN A 304 6.67 7.97 -4.84
C GLN A 304 7.02 9.44 -4.64
N ALA A 305 7.87 9.74 -3.65
CA ALA A 305 8.31 11.11 -3.37
C ALA A 305 9.39 11.58 -4.35
N THR A 306 9.04 11.69 -5.64
CA THR A 306 9.96 12.08 -6.72
C THR A 306 9.67 13.48 -7.28
N SER A 307 8.66 14.16 -6.74
CA SER A 307 8.24 15.45 -7.30
C SER A 307 9.24 16.56 -7.05
N LYS A 308 9.29 17.49 -8.01
CA LYS A 308 10.04 18.75 -7.90
C LYS A 308 9.13 19.92 -7.49
N LEU A 309 7.82 19.72 -7.50
CA LEU A 309 6.84 20.73 -7.12
C LEU A 309 6.86 20.89 -5.60
N SER A 310 6.92 22.14 -5.12
CA SER A 310 6.82 22.41 -3.69
C SER A 310 5.37 22.30 -3.22
N LEU A 311 5.17 22.02 -1.93
CA LEU A 311 3.85 21.97 -1.33
C LEU A 311 3.08 23.30 -1.47
N ASP A 312 3.75 24.45 -1.37
CA ASP A 312 3.13 25.77 -1.61
C ASP A 312 2.61 25.87 -3.04
N ALA A 313 3.42 25.50 -4.04
CA ALA A 313 2.99 25.52 -5.44
C ALA A 313 1.84 24.54 -5.72
N LEU A 314 1.86 23.35 -5.09
CA LEU A 314 0.79 22.38 -5.19
C LEU A 314 -0.52 22.95 -4.63
N LEU A 315 -0.50 23.48 -3.41
CA LEU A 315 -1.66 24.10 -2.78
C LEU A 315 -2.16 25.29 -3.60
N ALA A 316 -1.26 26.15 -4.07
CA ALA A 316 -1.55 27.30 -4.92
C ALA A 316 -2.29 26.89 -6.21
N SER A 317 -1.84 25.81 -6.86
CA SER A 317 -2.45 25.30 -8.10
C SER A 317 -3.86 24.73 -7.93
N GLN A 318 -4.26 24.37 -6.70
CA GLN A 318 -5.55 23.75 -6.41
C GLN A 318 -6.46 24.63 -5.52
N GLU A 319 -6.09 25.90 -5.28
CA GLU A 319 -6.80 26.80 -4.37
C GLU A 319 -8.29 26.95 -4.66
N GLU A 320 -8.69 26.92 -5.94
CA GLU A 320 -10.09 27.09 -6.36
C GLU A 320 -10.98 25.90 -5.98
N ARG A 321 -10.39 24.73 -5.70
CA ARG A 321 -11.12 23.50 -5.34
C ARG A 321 -11.44 23.41 -3.85
N PHE A 322 -10.80 24.25 -3.04
CA PHE A 322 -11.00 24.29 -1.61
C PHE A 322 -12.23 25.14 -1.30
N GLU A 323 -13.41 24.51 -1.37
CA GLU A 323 -14.67 25.16 -1.03
C GLU A 323 -14.73 25.54 0.46
N PRO A 324 -15.38 26.67 0.82
CA PRO A 324 -15.65 27.00 2.22
C PRO A 324 -16.44 25.88 2.88
N GLY A 325 -16.00 25.41 4.05
CA GLY A 325 -16.59 24.24 4.70
C GLY A 325 -16.04 22.89 4.22
N ALA A 326 -14.85 22.86 3.62
CA ALA A 326 -14.05 21.64 3.52
C ALA A 326 -13.02 21.56 4.67
N ALA A 327 -12.69 20.34 5.09
CA ALA A 327 -11.56 20.08 5.97
C ALA A 327 -10.36 19.61 5.16
N ILE A 328 -9.18 20.16 5.42
CA ILE A 328 -7.95 19.88 4.68
C ILE A 328 -6.92 19.35 5.67
N VAL A 329 -6.47 18.11 5.44
CA VAL A 329 -5.39 17.48 6.19
C VAL A 329 -4.14 17.46 5.34
N VAL A 330 -3.12 18.20 5.75
CA VAL A 330 -1.85 18.31 5.04
C VAL A 330 -0.79 17.48 5.74
N ILE A 331 -0.24 16.49 5.05
CA ILE A 331 0.79 15.58 5.58
C ILE A 331 2.12 15.95 4.93
N THR A 332 3.09 16.39 5.74
CA THR A 332 4.35 16.92 5.19
C THR A 332 5.52 16.85 6.17
N PRO A 333 6.74 16.54 5.69
CA PRO A 333 7.98 16.77 6.43
C PRO A 333 8.54 18.20 6.28
N SER A 334 7.93 19.05 5.45
CA SER A 334 8.42 20.39 5.09
C SER A 334 8.19 21.43 6.20
N GLY A 335 9.19 22.28 6.43
CA GLY A 335 9.13 23.31 7.49
C GLY A 335 8.47 24.63 7.10
N ASN A 336 8.53 25.01 5.82
CA ASN A 336 8.10 26.32 5.31
C ASN A 336 6.64 26.32 4.83
N ILE A 337 5.72 25.87 5.67
CA ILE A 337 4.32 25.65 5.27
C ILE A 337 3.32 26.61 5.92
N GLN A 338 3.79 27.50 6.81
CA GLN A 338 2.91 28.40 7.56
C GLN A 338 2.14 29.36 6.64
N VAL A 339 2.83 29.99 5.68
CA VAL A 339 2.22 30.91 4.72
C VAL A 339 1.20 30.22 3.80
N PRO A 340 1.53 29.11 3.11
CA PRO A 340 0.55 28.45 2.24
C PRO A 340 -0.67 27.95 3.02
N LEU A 341 -0.49 27.36 4.20
CA LEU A 341 -1.63 26.87 4.99
C LEU A 341 -2.51 28.00 5.52
N ARG A 342 -1.94 29.15 5.91
CA ARG A 342 -2.73 30.34 6.26
C ARG A 342 -3.57 30.84 5.08
N ARG A 343 -3.03 30.81 3.86
CA ARG A 343 -3.75 31.23 2.65
C ARG A 343 -4.99 30.36 2.42
N VAL A 344 -4.83 29.05 2.58
CA VAL A 344 -5.92 28.07 2.47
C VAL A 344 -6.93 28.23 3.60
N ALA A 345 -6.48 28.39 4.85
CA ALA A 345 -7.34 28.60 6.00
C ALA A 345 -8.18 29.88 5.89
N ASN A 346 -7.61 30.97 5.36
CA ASN A 346 -8.31 32.25 5.20
C ASN A 346 -9.51 32.18 4.22
N ARG A 347 -9.66 31.10 3.43
CA ARG A 347 -10.79 30.89 2.51
C ARG A 347 -12.03 30.27 3.17
N GLY A 348 -12.01 29.98 4.47
CA GLY A 348 -13.13 29.29 5.09
C GLY A 348 -12.97 27.76 5.09
N THR A 349 -11.74 27.25 5.01
CA THR A 349 -11.43 25.81 5.22
C THR A 349 -10.74 25.53 6.56
N VAL A 350 -11.03 24.38 7.17
CA VAL A 350 -10.31 23.95 8.37
C VAL A 350 -9.06 23.21 7.98
N VAL A 351 -7.92 23.68 8.45
CA VAL A 351 -6.62 23.10 8.10
C VAL A 351 -6.03 22.38 9.32
N THR A 352 -5.72 21.10 9.14
CA THR A 352 -4.93 20.29 10.07
C THR A 352 -3.62 19.90 9.41
N ALA A 353 -2.49 20.18 10.07
CA ALA A 353 -1.18 19.74 9.62
C ALA A 353 -0.74 18.48 10.38
N VAL A 354 -0.29 17.48 9.65
CA VAL A 354 0.43 16.32 10.19
C VAL A 354 1.88 16.47 9.78
N LEU A 355 2.71 16.92 10.72
CA LEU A 355 4.14 17.17 10.52
C LEU A 355 4.94 15.91 10.80
N LEU A 356 5.72 15.48 9.82
CA LEU A 356 6.72 14.43 10.01
C LEU A 356 8.03 15.07 10.47
N ASP A 357 8.58 14.61 11.59
CA ASP A 357 9.81 15.17 12.14
C ASP A 357 11.04 14.75 11.33
N ALA A 358 11.31 15.48 10.25
CA ALA A 358 12.41 15.21 9.33
C ALA A 358 13.77 15.08 10.03
N ALA A 359 14.02 15.82 11.12
CA ALA A 359 15.24 15.73 11.92
C ALA A 359 15.50 14.31 12.44
N GLY A 360 14.47 13.57 12.86
CA GLY A 360 14.59 12.19 13.32
C GLY A 360 15.02 11.20 12.21
N PHE A 361 14.78 11.57 10.95
CA PHE A 361 15.09 10.78 9.75
C PHE A 361 16.36 11.26 9.02
N GLY A 362 17.12 12.21 9.59
CA GLY A 362 18.36 12.74 9.00
C GLY A 362 18.21 14.07 8.27
N GLY A 363 17.02 14.67 8.27
CA GLY A 363 16.77 16.03 7.81
C GLY A 363 17.28 17.10 8.78
N LYS A 364 17.18 18.37 8.39
CA LYS A 364 17.57 19.53 9.22
C LYS A 364 16.38 20.23 9.88
N VAL A 365 15.19 20.04 9.34
CA VAL A 365 13.97 20.71 9.80
C VAL A 365 13.42 19.97 11.02
N LYS A 366 13.21 20.71 12.12
CA LYS A 366 12.52 20.19 13.31
C LYS A 366 11.04 20.50 13.22
N ALA A 367 10.19 19.48 13.29
CA ALA A 367 8.74 19.67 13.20
C ALA A 367 8.19 20.59 14.31
N GLU A 368 8.84 20.63 15.47
CA GLU A 368 8.40 21.46 16.62
C GLU A 368 8.44 22.97 16.34
N GLU A 369 9.44 23.45 15.59
CA GLU A 369 9.58 24.87 15.25
C GLU A 369 8.45 25.30 14.32
N THR A 370 8.17 24.50 13.28
CA THR A 370 7.05 24.70 12.37
C THR A 370 5.71 24.58 13.09
N ALA A 371 5.55 23.60 13.99
CA ALA A 371 4.33 23.41 14.77
C ALA A 371 3.98 24.64 15.60
N ARG A 372 4.95 25.26 16.28
CA ARG A 372 4.73 26.50 17.05
C ARG A 372 4.14 27.63 16.19
N GLY A 373 4.69 27.83 14.99
CA GLY A 373 4.18 28.84 14.06
C GLY A 373 2.77 28.53 13.54
N LEU A 374 2.45 27.26 13.30
CA LEU A 374 1.11 26.85 12.87
C LEU A 374 0.08 26.99 14.00
N ILE A 375 0.42 26.55 15.22
CA ILE A 375 -0.43 26.67 16.41
C ILE A 375 -0.70 28.14 16.74
N SER A 376 0.31 29.01 16.64
CA SER A 376 0.13 30.46 16.85
C SER A 376 -0.78 31.11 15.79
N SER A 377 -1.09 30.39 14.72
CA SER A 377 -2.03 30.80 13.66
C SER A 377 -3.42 30.19 13.84
N GLY A 378 -3.66 29.47 14.93
CA GLY A 378 -4.91 28.77 15.22
C GLY A 378 -5.12 27.47 14.44
N MET A 379 -4.06 26.90 13.84
CA MET A 379 -4.14 25.63 13.12
C MET A 379 -3.87 24.43 14.03
N HIS A 380 -4.50 23.32 13.70
CA HIS A 380 -4.30 22.05 14.38
C HIS A 380 -3.04 21.35 13.87
N VAL A 381 -2.21 20.83 14.77
CA VAL A 381 -0.94 20.18 14.39
C VAL A 381 -0.75 18.87 15.13
N TYR A 382 -0.44 17.80 14.39
CA TYR A 382 0.11 16.56 14.91
C TYR A 382 1.58 16.46 14.51
N ILE A 383 2.43 15.92 15.40
CA ILE A 383 3.83 15.66 15.10
C ILE A 383 4.06 14.15 15.17
N VAL A 384 4.54 13.57 14.07
CA VAL A 384 4.91 12.16 14.00
C VAL A 384 6.43 12.04 13.92
N ARG A 385 7.01 11.41 14.94
CA ARG A 385 8.45 11.14 15.03
C ARG A 385 8.76 9.74 14.53
N ARG A 386 10.02 9.51 14.15
CA ARG A 386 10.52 8.18 13.78
C ARG A 386 10.30 7.18 14.92
N GLY A 387 9.83 5.98 14.59
CA GLY A 387 9.55 4.91 15.55
C GLY A 387 8.33 5.17 16.44
N ALA A 388 7.61 6.28 16.24
CA ALA A 388 6.38 6.53 16.98
C ALA A 388 5.25 5.64 16.45
N GLU A 389 4.46 5.08 17.36
CA GLU A 389 3.20 4.46 16.99
C GLU A 389 2.25 5.50 16.38
N ILE A 390 1.94 5.35 15.09
CA ILE A 390 1.15 6.32 14.31
C ILE A 390 -0.19 6.62 15.00
N VAL A 391 -0.86 5.59 15.52
CA VAL A 391 -2.15 5.73 16.23
C VAL A 391 -2.03 6.68 17.42
N ARG A 392 -0.95 6.55 18.20
CA ARG A 392 -0.70 7.39 19.37
C ARG A 392 -0.27 8.81 18.99
N ALA A 393 0.55 8.95 17.95
CA ALA A 393 1.01 10.24 17.47
C ALA A 393 -0.13 11.09 16.87
N LEU A 394 -1.19 10.45 16.39
CA LEU A 394 -2.37 11.06 15.78
C LEU A 394 -3.60 11.10 16.70
N ASP A 395 -3.43 10.81 17.99
CA ASP A 395 -4.53 10.83 18.95
C ASP A 395 -4.74 12.24 19.52
N SER A 396 -5.94 12.77 19.33
CA SER A 396 -6.27 14.15 19.70
C SER A 396 -6.13 14.43 21.20
N ARG A 397 -6.24 13.41 22.04
CA ARG A 397 -6.17 13.57 23.49
C ARG A 397 -4.78 14.00 23.97
N PHE A 398 -3.75 13.83 23.13
CA PHE A 398 -2.37 14.20 23.43
C PHE A 398 -1.92 15.52 22.80
N ILE A 399 -2.78 16.22 22.03
CA ILE A 399 -2.46 17.50 21.37
C ILE A 399 -2.07 18.59 22.39
N LEU A 400 -2.64 18.54 23.60
CA LEU A 400 -2.56 19.60 24.61
C LEU A 400 -1.54 19.35 25.73
N SER A 401 -0.64 18.38 25.60
CA SER A 401 0.50 18.28 26.53
C SER A 401 1.67 19.08 25.97
N PRO A 402 2.03 20.25 26.52
CA PRO A 402 3.33 20.84 26.23
C PRO A 402 4.40 19.80 26.63
N LEU A 403 5.32 19.50 25.71
CA LEU A 403 6.46 18.59 25.89
C LEU A 403 7.16 18.76 27.27
N PRO A 404 7.88 17.76 27.85
CA PRO A 404 8.31 16.49 27.26
C PRO A 404 8.06 15.24 28.15
N PHE A 405 7.91 14.06 27.56
CA PHE A 405 8.28 12.81 28.25
C PHE A 405 9.73 12.48 27.90
N THR A 406 10.67 13.05 28.65
CA THR A 406 11.96 12.42 28.88
C THR A 406 11.75 11.27 29.85
N GLY A 407 11.75 10.04 29.33
CA GLY A 407 11.64 8.83 30.14
C GLY A 407 12.59 7.78 29.60
N VAL A 408 13.89 7.97 29.86
CA VAL A 408 14.85 6.88 29.86
C VAL A 408 14.50 5.97 31.04
N ARG A 409 14.24 4.69 30.76
CA ARG A 409 14.89 3.57 31.45
C ARG A 409 14.81 2.32 30.58
#